data_AF-A0A4Z0F6U8-F1
#
_entry.id   AF-A0A4Z0F6U8-F1
#
_cell.length_a   1.000
_cell.length_b   1.000
_cell.length_c   1.000
_cell.angle_alpha   90.00
_cell.angle_beta   90.00
_cell.angle_gamma   90.00
#
_symmetry.space_group_name_H-M   'P 1'
#
loop_
_entity.id
_entity.type
_entity.pdbx_description
1 polymer ?
#
loop_
_entity_poly.entity_id
_entity_poly.type
_entity_poly.pdbx_seq_one_letter_code
_entity_poly.pdbx_strand_id
1 'polypeptide(L)'
;MKLEYPDEYSIDKDILAASNRYSKSTCMWASHEEQGWNTSTGTPFFATSPDGVEELFPSIGDIERRYGLNISAVHRCLNGKLKSHHGWSGFRYASANGEVLRFRQCDQVKQVIASIKHDPDSRRHIINLWHTPSMVHASLPCCHGSIIQFYVCNGRLSCQMYQRSADLFLGVPVNIASYALLTHMVAQVCDLEVGEFIWTGGDCHIYLNHVDQVLTQIERGPYNHPQLLLDRSIKDIDDFRAEHITLVNYLHHPAIKGEVAV
;
A
#
# COMPACT_ATOMS: atom_id res chain seq x y z
N MET A 1 19.64 -8.75 -24.22
CA MET A 1 20.01 -9.13 -22.83
C MET A 1 18.70 -9.35 -22.08
N LYS A 2 18.32 -10.60 -21.83
CA LYS A 2 17.18 -10.91 -20.95
C LYS A 2 17.63 -10.45 -19.57
N LEU A 3 17.00 -9.40 -19.06
CA LEU A 3 17.31 -8.86 -17.74
C LEU A 3 16.76 -9.84 -16.73
N GLU A 4 17.62 -10.42 -15.90
CA GLU A 4 17.19 -11.23 -14.75
C GLU A 4 16.51 -10.30 -13.75
N TYR A 5 15.31 -10.72 -13.34
CA TYR A 5 14.31 -9.95 -12.60
C TYR A 5 14.40 -10.31 -11.11
N PRO A 6 13.94 -9.46 -10.17
CA PRO A 6 13.65 -9.92 -8.81
C PRO A 6 12.61 -11.04 -8.90
N ASP A 7 12.86 -12.20 -8.29
CA ASP A 7 12.09 -13.44 -8.46
C ASP A 7 10.58 -13.34 -8.13
N GLU A 8 10.11 -12.22 -7.58
CA GLU A 8 8.75 -12.05 -7.06
C GLU A 8 7.85 -11.10 -7.89
N TYR A 9 8.42 -10.34 -8.84
CA TYR A 9 7.70 -9.28 -9.57
C TYR A 9 7.83 -9.42 -11.09
N SER A 10 6.77 -9.06 -11.81
CA SER A 10 6.75 -9.07 -13.28
C SER A 10 5.92 -7.94 -13.87
N ILE A 11 6.26 -7.53 -15.09
CA ILE A 11 5.55 -6.49 -15.84
C ILE A 11 4.13 -6.98 -16.18
N ASP A 12 3.10 -6.25 -15.74
CA ASP A 12 1.71 -6.61 -16.06
C ASP A 12 1.45 -6.40 -17.56
N LYS A 13 1.03 -7.49 -18.20
CA LYS A 13 0.84 -7.58 -19.65
C LYS A 13 -0.55 -7.13 -20.12
N ASP A 14 -1.52 -6.96 -19.22
CA ASP A 14 -2.94 -6.86 -19.58
C ASP A 14 -3.65 -5.58 -19.12
N ILE A 15 -2.92 -4.61 -18.55
CA ILE A 15 -3.44 -3.33 -17.99
C ILE A 15 -4.43 -2.60 -18.90
N LEU A 16 -4.23 -2.64 -20.23
CA LEU A 16 -5.04 -1.86 -21.19
C LEU A 16 -5.86 -2.70 -22.17
N ALA A 17 -6.05 -4.01 -21.92
CA ALA A 17 -6.57 -4.94 -22.94
C ALA A 17 -5.75 -4.89 -24.25
N ALA A 18 -4.49 -4.47 -24.15
CA ALA A 18 -3.56 -4.30 -25.26
C ALA A 18 -2.58 -5.48 -25.29
N SER A 19 -3.12 -6.70 -25.36
CA SER A 19 -2.37 -7.97 -25.27
C SER A 19 -1.23 -8.12 -26.31
N ASN A 20 -1.03 -7.14 -27.20
CA ASN A 20 0.03 -7.09 -28.21
C ASN A 20 0.73 -5.72 -28.37
N ARG A 21 0.62 -4.76 -27.43
CA ARG A 21 1.37 -3.48 -27.50
C ARG A 21 2.10 -3.17 -26.20
N TYR A 22 3.23 -3.83 -25.99
CA TYR A 22 4.09 -3.63 -24.83
C TYR A 22 5.16 -2.57 -25.10
N SER A 23 5.26 -1.57 -24.24
CA SER A 23 6.45 -0.76 -24.10
C SER A 23 6.75 -0.55 -22.62
N LYS A 24 8.04 -0.42 -22.26
CA LYS A 24 8.45 -0.13 -20.85
C LYS A 24 7.72 1.09 -20.26
N SER A 25 7.22 1.98 -21.11
CA SER A 25 6.52 3.22 -20.73
C SER A 25 5.02 3.07 -20.41
N THR A 26 4.39 1.93 -20.74
CA THR A 26 2.93 1.71 -20.59
C THR A 26 2.56 0.60 -19.62
N CYS A 27 3.52 -0.20 -19.17
CA CYS A 27 3.26 -1.28 -18.23
C CYS A 27 3.52 -0.86 -16.77
N MET A 28 2.76 -1.40 -15.83
CA MET A 28 3.00 -1.26 -14.39
C MET A 28 3.59 -2.55 -13.82
N TRP A 29 4.34 -2.44 -12.74
CA TRP A 29 4.82 -3.58 -11.97
C TRP A 29 3.68 -4.23 -11.19
N ALA A 30 3.68 -5.56 -11.15
CA ALA A 30 2.77 -6.35 -10.35
C ALA A 30 3.52 -7.55 -9.75
N SER A 31 3.22 -7.93 -8.51
CA SER A 31 3.71 -9.17 -7.92
C SER A 31 3.18 -10.38 -8.69
N HIS A 32 3.79 -11.56 -8.53
CA HIS A 32 3.24 -12.79 -9.12
C HIS A 32 1.81 -13.11 -8.68
N GLU A 33 1.45 -12.74 -7.45
CA GLU A 33 0.08 -12.81 -6.95
C GLU A 33 -0.83 -11.83 -7.71
N GLU A 34 -0.46 -10.55 -7.80
CA GLU A 34 -1.22 -9.52 -8.52
C GLU A 34 -1.39 -9.91 -10.01
N GLN A 35 -0.37 -10.48 -10.64
CA GLN A 35 -0.48 -11.01 -12.01
C GLN A 35 -1.50 -12.14 -12.11
N GLY A 36 -1.56 -13.03 -11.11
CA GLY A 36 -2.55 -14.09 -11.04
C GLY A 36 -3.98 -13.57 -11.10
N TRP A 37 -4.26 -12.45 -10.41
CA TRP A 37 -5.56 -11.76 -10.44
C TRP A 37 -5.84 -11.01 -11.76
N ASN A 38 -4.80 -10.61 -12.49
CA ASN A 38 -4.90 -9.68 -13.62
C ASN A 38 -4.96 -10.34 -15.00
N THR A 39 -4.72 -11.66 -15.11
CA THR A 39 -4.85 -12.34 -16.41
C THR A 39 -6.33 -12.48 -16.79
N SER A 40 -6.66 -12.17 -18.04
CA SER A 40 -7.97 -12.39 -18.68
C SER A 40 -8.45 -13.87 -18.71
N THR A 41 -7.69 -14.79 -18.11
CA THR A 41 -7.92 -16.24 -18.13
C THR A 41 -8.08 -16.86 -16.74
N GLY A 42 -7.83 -16.10 -15.66
CA GLY A 42 -8.08 -16.58 -14.31
C GLY A 42 -9.59 -16.69 -14.07
N THR A 43 -10.04 -17.83 -13.53
CA THR A 43 -11.42 -18.00 -13.05
C THR A 43 -11.36 -18.11 -11.53
N PRO A 44 -11.44 -16.98 -10.80
CA PRO A 44 -11.31 -16.97 -9.35
C PRO A 44 -12.34 -17.85 -8.68
N PHE A 45 -11.93 -18.51 -7.61
CA PHE A 45 -12.78 -19.41 -6.87
C PHE A 45 -12.42 -19.40 -5.39
N PHE A 46 -13.41 -19.67 -4.56
CA PHE A 46 -13.22 -19.89 -3.14
C PHE A 46 -12.93 -21.36 -2.88
N ALA A 47 -12.06 -21.63 -1.90
CA ALA A 47 -11.91 -22.95 -1.31
C ALA A 47 -11.66 -22.80 0.20
N THR A 48 -12.18 -23.75 0.98
CA THR A 48 -12.00 -23.80 2.42
C THR A 48 -10.84 -24.72 2.75
N SER A 49 -9.86 -24.22 3.49
CA SER A 49 -8.69 -24.96 3.94
C SER A 49 -9.09 -26.08 4.94
N PRO A 50 -8.21 -27.06 5.20
CA PRO A 50 -8.44 -28.10 6.21
C PRO A 50 -8.74 -27.56 7.61
N ASP A 51 -8.24 -26.36 7.92
CA ASP A 51 -8.45 -25.67 9.20
C ASP A 51 -9.75 -24.85 9.24
N GLY A 52 -10.55 -24.88 8.18
CA GLY A 52 -11.86 -24.24 8.11
C GLY A 52 -11.84 -22.78 7.65
N VAL A 53 -10.71 -22.27 7.16
CA VAL A 53 -10.59 -20.89 6.66
C VAL A 53 -10.99 -20.86 5.18
N GLU A 54 -11.94 -20.02 4.81
CA GLU A 54 -12.28 -19.77 3.41
C GLU A 54 -11.27 -18.80 2.79
N GLU A 55 -10.63 -19.22 1.71
CA GLU A 55 -9.67 -18.43 0.95
C GLU A 55 -10.17 -18.23 -0.48
N LEU A 56 -9.90 -17.04 -1.03
CA LEU A 56 -10.16 -16.72 -2.44
C LEU A 56 -8.87 -16.90 -3.24
N PHE A 57 -8.97 -17.67 -4.32
CA PHE A 57 -7.87 -17.94 -5.24
C PHE A 57 -8.09 -17.23 -6.57
N PRO A 58 -7.03 -16.63 -7.17
CA PRO A 58 -7.12 -16.01 -8.49
C PRO A 58 -7.28 -17.03 -9.63
N SER A 59 -6.67 -18.21 -9.48
CA SER A 59 -6.69 -19.26 -10.51
C SER A 59 -6.34 -20.63 -9.92
N ILE A 60 -6.64 -21.71 -10.65
CA ILE A 60 -6.30 -23.08 -10.22
C ILE A 60 -4.77 -23.27 -10.12
N GLY A 61 -3.99 -22.58 -10.95
CA GLY A 61 -2.52 -22.62 -10.85
C GLY A 61 -1.99 -21.95 -9.58
N ASP A 62 -2.75 -21.03 -8.97
CA ASP A 62 -2.33 -20.36 -7.75
C ASP A 62 -2.44 -21.28 -6.52
N ILE A 63 -3.55 -21.99 -6.38
CA ILE A 63 -3.71 -22.99 -5.30
C ILE A 63 -2.72 -24.15 -5.43
N GLU A 64 -2.33 -24.51 -6.66
CA GLU A 64 -1.27 -25.49 -6.91
C GLU A 64 0.09 -24.98 -6.44
N ARG A 65 0.47 -23.74 -6.80
CA ARG A 65 1.75 -23.16 -6.36
C ARG A 65 1.84 -22.99 -4.85
N ARG A 66 0.77 -22.51 -4.20
CA ARG A 66 0.75 -22.24 -2.76
C ARG A 66 0.67 -23.52 -1.93
N TYR A 67 -0.13 -24.50 -2.37
CA TYR A 67 -0.52 -25.63 -1.53
C TYR A 67 -0.33 -27.00 -2.19
N GLY A 68 0.27 -27.07 -3.38
CA GLY A 68 0.58 -28.33 -4.06
C GLY A 68 -0.65 -29.10 -4.54
N LEU A 69 -1.82 -28.47 -4.62
CA LEU A 69 -3.04 -29.15 -5.04
C LEU A 69 -3.03 -29.45 -6.54
N ASN A 70 -3.27 -30.71 -6.89
CA ASN A 70 -3.41 -31.14 -8.27
C ASN A 70 -4.52 -30.36 -9.03
N ILE A 71 -4.15 -29.71 -10.14
CA ILE A 71 -5.04 -28.90 -10.99
C ILE A 71 -6.31 -29.66 -11.40
N SER A 72 -6.18 -30.91 -11.87
CA SER A 72 -7.32 -31.69 -12.37
C SER A 72 -8.31 -32.03 -11.26
N ALA A 73 -7.83 -32.29 -10.05
CA ALA A 73 -8.68 -32.53 -8.89
C ALA A 73 -9.43 -31.26 -8.46
N VAL A 74 -8.75 -30.11 -8.41
CA VAL A 74 -9.38 -28.82 -8.13
C VAL A 74 -10.45 -28.48 -9.17
N HIS A 75 -10.16 -28.70 -10.46
CA HIS A 75 -11.14 -28.50 -11.53
C HIS A 75 -12.37 -29.42 -11.37
N ARG A 76 -12.17 -30.67 -10.94
CA ARG A 76 -13.28 -31.58 -10.62
C ARG A 76 -14.10 -31.11 -9.41
N CYS A 77 -13.45 -30.54 -8.40
CA CYS A 77 -14.15 -29.95 -7.26
C CYS A 77 -15.03 -28.77 -7.66
N LEU A 78 -14.49 -27.83 -8.44
CA LEU A 78 -15.22 -26.65 -8.92
C LEU A 78 -16.44 -26.98 -9.78
N ASN A 79 -16.39 -28.11 -10.50
CA ASN A 79 -17.50 -28.61 -11.31
C ASN A 79 -18.44 -29.57 -10.55
N GLY A 80 -18.29 -29.70 -9.22
CA GLY A 80 -19.11 -30.57 -8.38
C GLY A 80 -18.88 -32.08 -8.59
N LYS A 81 -17.86 -32.49 -9.37
CA LYS A 81 -17.51 -33.90 -9.62
C LYS A 81 -16.68 -34.54 -8.51
N LEU A 82 -16.16 -33.72 -7.59
CA LEU A 82 -15.42 -34.13 -6.41
C LEU A 82 -15.82 -33.20 -5.26
N LYS A 83 -15.96 -33.72 -4.04
CA LYS A 83 -16.41 -32.90 -2.89
C LYS A 83 -15.26 -32.16 -2.20
N SER A 84 -14.07 -32.77 -2.19
CA SER A 84 -12.89 -32.27 -1.49
C SER A 84 -11.61 -32.85 -2.09
N HIS A 85 -10.48 -32.18 -1.84
CA HIS A 85 -9.15 -32.62 -2.28
C HIS A 85 -8.11 -32.23 -1.22
N HIS A 86 -7.36 -33.20 -0.69
CA HIS A 86 -6.40 -32.99 0.42
C HIS A 86 -6.94 -32.14 1.59
N GLY A 87 -8.16 -32.41 2.03
CA GLY A 87 -8.80 -31.68 3.13
C GLY A 87 -9.38 -30.32 2.74
N TRP A 88 -9.06 -29.79 1.56
CA TRP A 88 -9.73 -28.61 1.02
C TRP A 88 -11.14 -28.97 0.56
N SER A 89 -12.09 -28.06 0.80
CA SER A 89 -13.51 -28.24 0.46
C SER A 89 -14.14 -26.91 0.04
N GLY A 90 -15.47 -26.87 -0.16
CA GLY A 90 -16.17 -25.60 -0.42
C GLY A 90 -15.84 -24.93 -1.76
N PHE A 91 -15.29 -25.68 -2.73
CA PHE A 91 -14.87 -25.14 -4.02
C PHE A 91 -16.05 -24.53 -4.80
N ARG A 92 -16.00 -23.22 -5.04
CA ARG A 92 -17.03 -22.49 -5.80
C ARG A 92 -16.43 -21.32 -6.56
N TYR A 93 -16.85 -21.13 -7.82
CA TYR A 93 -16.46 -19.93 -8.56
C TYR A 93 -16.95 -18.67 -7.85
N ALA A 94 -16.14 -17.62 -7.89
CA ALA A 94 -16.47 -16.34 -7.26
C ALA A 94 -17.59 -15.59 -7.99
N SER A 95 -17.85 -15.92 -9.25
CA SER A 95 -18.92 -15.38 -10.10
C SER A 95 -19.67 -16.50 -10.81
N ALA A 96 -20.98 -16.33 -10.96
CA ALA A 96 -21.88 -17.32 -11.58
C ALA A 96 -21.51 -17.65 -13.04
N ASN A 97 -20.85 -16.71 -13.73
CA ASN A 97 -20.48 -16.83 -15.15
C ASN A 97 -18.97 -17.09 -15.34
N GLY A 98 -18.19 -17.12 -14.25
CA GLY A 98 -16.72 -17.03 -14.32
C GLY A 98 -16.19 -15.66 -14.77
N GLU A 99 -17.08 -14.71 -15.09
CA GLU A 99 -16.74 -13.32 -15.41
C GLU A 99 -16.47 -12.54 -14.13
N VAL A 100 -15.33 -11.85 -14.07
CA VAL A 100 -14.97 -11.03 -12.91
C VAL A 100 -14.76 -9.60 -13.38
N LEU A 101 -15.42 -8.65 -12.72
CA LEU A 101 -15.00 -7.25 -12.77
C LEU A 101 -13.54 -7.22 -12.33
N ARG A 102 -12.64 -6.63 -13.14
CA ARG A 102 -11.22 -6.46 -12.78
C ARG A 102 -11.11 -5.68 -11.47
N PHE A 103 -11.24 -6.34 -10.34
CA PHE A 103 -11.04 -5.76 -9.03
C PHE A 103 -9.58 -5.96 -8.71
N ARG A 104 -8.76 -5.08 -9.27
CA ARG A 104 -7.33 -5.00 -8.97
C ARG A 104 -7.23 -4.55 -7.51
N GLN A 105 -7.02 -5.47 -6.58
CA GLN A 105 -6.41 -5.10 -5.31
C GLN A 105 -4.96 -4.73 -5.66
N CYS A 106 -4.69 -3.44 -5.67
CA CYS A 106 -3.41 -2.87 -6.08
C CYS A 106 -2.65 -2.51 -4.81
N ASP A 107 -1.57 -3.24 -4.51
CA ASP A 107 -0.68 -2.84 -3.42
C ASP A 107 0.25 -1.72 -3.91
N GLN A 108 -0.26 -0.49 -3.83
CA GLN A 108 0.45 0.69 -4.31
C GLN A 108 1.77 0.91 -3.54
N VAL A 109 1.90 0.44 -2.29
CA VAL A 109 3.13 0.56 -1.50
C VAL A 109 4.20 -0.34 -2.09
N LYS A 110 3.90 -1.63 -2.28
CA LYS A 110 4.84 -2.59 -2.88
C LYS A 110 5.21 -2.21 -4.32
N GLN A 111 4.25 -1.71 -5.10
CA GLN A 111 4.52 -1.23 -6.46
C GLN A 111 5.47 -0.04 -6.48
N VAL A 112 5.31 0.91 -5.55
CA VAL A 112 6.25 2.03 -5.41
C VAL A 112 7.63 1.55 -4.99
N ILE A 113 7.74 0.66 -4.01
CA ILE A 113 9.03 0.10 -3.57
C ILE A 113 9.73 -0.62 -4.73
N ALA A 114 9.01 -1.50 -5.43
CA ALA A 114 9.54 -2.22 -6.59
C ALA A 114 9.99 -1.25 -7.69
N SER A 115 9.17 -0.21 -7.95
CA SER A 115 9.51 0.82 -8.93
C SER A 115 10.74 1.62 -8.53
N ILE A 116 10.90 1.99 -7.26
CA ILE A 116 12.07 2.74 -6.75
C ILE A 116 13.34 1.91 -6.90
N LYS A 117 13.29 0.63 -6.50
CA LYS A 117 14.44 -0.29 -6.62
C LYS A 117 14.86 -0.51 -8.08
N HIS A 118 13.92 -0.43 -9.02
CA HIS A 118 14.17 -0.70 -10.44
C HIS A 118 14.52 0.54 -11.28
N ASP A 119 13.76 1.61 -11.10
CA ASP A 119 13.84 2.85 -11.88
C ASP A 119 13.69 4.06 -10.94
N PRO A 120 14.71 4.35 -10.12
CA PRO A 120 14.64 5.41 -9.10
C PRO A 120 14.45 6.82 -9.70
N ASP A 121 14.79 7.01 -10.97
CA ASP A 121 14.62 8.29 -11.69
C ASP A 121 13.17 8.52 -12.16
N SER A 122 12.29 7.54 -11.96
CA SER A 122 10.90 7.63 -12.37
C SER A 122 10.18 8.76 -11.66
N ARG A 123 9.43 9.55 -12.44
CA ARG A 123 8.58 10.64 -11.93
C ARG A 123 7.18 10.15 -11.56
N ARG A 124 7.02 8.84 -11.37
CA ARG A 124 5.70 8.17 -11.25
C ARG A 124 5.61 7.23 -10.04
N HIS A 125 6.50 7.35 -9.06
CA HIS A 125 6.38 6.64 -7.79
C HIS A 125 5.24 7.23 -6.96
N ILE A 126 4.01 6.83 -7.27
CA ILE A 126 2.80 7.47 -6.73
C ILE A 126 1.92 6.45 -6.00
N ILE A 127 1.41 6.86 -4.85
CA ILE A 127 0.28 6.23 -4.17
C ILE A 127 -0.91 7.20 -4.25
N ASN A 128 -2.03 6.73 -4.78
CA ASN A 128 -3.26 7.51 -4.90
C ASN A 128 -4.36 6.86 -4.05
N LEU A 129 -4.79 7.56 -3.00
CA LEU A 129 -5.89 7.12 -2.12
C LEU A 129 -7.25 7.68 -2.57
N TRP A 130 -7.26 8.54 -3.59
CA TRP A 130 -8.45 9.19 -4.12
C TRP A 130 -9.12 8.36 -5.23
N HIS A 131 -9.95 7.39 -4.84
CA HIS A 131 -10.70 6.54 -5.78
C HIS A 131 -12.14 7.03 -5.96
N THR A 132 -12.38 7.85 -7.00
CA THR A 132 -13.67 8.51 -7.27
C THR A 132 -14.90 7.59 -7.20
N PRO A 133 -14.90 6.39 -7.81
CA PRO A 133 -16.06 5.50 -7.75
C PRO A 133 -16.36 4.97 -6.34
N SER A 134 -15.37 4.82 -5.47
CA SER A 134 -15.56 4.34 -4.09
C SER A 134 -15.91 5.45 -3.10
N MET A 135 -15.70 6.72 -3.47
CA MET A 135 -15.93 7.85 -2.54
C MET A 135 -17.37 7.97 -2.07
N VAL A 136 -18.35 7.58 -2.90
CA VAL A 136 -19.77 7.59 -2.53
C VAL A 136 -20.10 6.64 -1.38
N HIS A 137 -19.19 5.71 -1.06
CA HIS A 137 -19.33 4.73 0.02
C HIS A 137 -18.41 5.00 1.21
N ALA A 138 -17.56 6.03 1.16
CA ALA A 138 -16.67 6.37 2.25
C ALA A 138 -17.42 7.17 3.33
N SER A 139 -17.35 6.71 4.59
CA SER A 139 -17.88 7.47 5.73
C SER A 139 -17.18 8.83 5.89
N LEU A 140 -15.90 8.89 5.52
CA LEU A 140 -15.12 10.10 5.36
C LEU A 140 -14.13 9.90 4.20
N PRO A 141 -14.21 10.68 3.10
CA PRO A 141 -13.20 10.62 2.06
C PRO A 141 -11.82 10.93 2.62
N CYS A 142 -10.79 10.25 2.14
CA CYS A 142 -9.42 10.39 2.63
C CYS A 142 -8.99 11.86 2.74
N CYS A 143 -8.67 12.34 3.95
CA CYS A 143 -8.23 13.71 4.19
C CYS A 143 -6.74 13.89 3.90
N HIS A 144 -5.92 12.91 4.29
CA HIS A 144 -4.45 12.94 4.19
C HIS A 144 -3.94 11.95 3.13
N GLY A 145 -3.02 12.37 2.27
CA GLY A 145 -2.46 11.48 1.24
C GLY A 145 -3.45 11.15 0.14
N SER A 146 -4.28 12.12 -0.27
CA SER A 146 -5.09 11.98 -1.49
C SER A 146 -4.19 11.57 -2.66
N ILE A 147 -3.00 12.16 -2.72
CA ILE A 147 -1.88 11.68 -3.54
C ILE A 147 -0.57 11.81 -2.76
N ILE A 148 0.29 10.79 -2.88
CA ILE A 148 1.65 10.74 -2.32
C ILE A 148 2.59 10.44 -3.48
N GLN A 149 3.69 11.18 -3.58
CA GLN A 149 4.72 10.96 -4.59
C GLN A 149 6.09 10.84 -3.93
N PHE A 150 6.82 9.78 -4.30
CA PHE A 150 8.21 9.61 -3.93
C PHE A 150 9.15 10.09 -5.04
N TYR A 151 10.34 10.52 -4.66
CA TYR A 151 11.37 10.96 -5.57
C TYR A 151 12.75 10.57 -5.05
N VAL A 152 13.60 10.01 -5.90
CA VAL A 152 14.98 9.68 -5.54
C VAL A 152 15.92 10.64 -6.25
N CYS A 153 16.87 11.20 -5.49
CA CYS A 153 17.96 12.00 -6.05
C CYS A 153 19.19 11.85 -5.17
N ASN A 154 20.36 11.62 -5.78
CA ASN A 154 21.64 11.45 -5.09
C ASN A 154 21.60 10.40 -3.97
N GLY A 155 20.91 9.28 -4.20
CA GLY A 155 20.76 8.19 -3.22
C GLY A 155 19.84 8.53 -2.04
N ARG A 156 19.07 9.62 -2.11
CA ARG A 156 18.13 10.06 -1.06
C ARG A 156 16.70 9.96 -1.53
N LEU A 157 15.82 9.39 -0.71
CA LEU A 157 14.39 9.29 -0.95
C LEU A 157 13.64 10.46 -0.30
N SER A 158 13.00 11.29 -1.11
CA SER A 158 12.04 12.32 -0.68
C SER A 158 10.60 11.84 -0.89
N CYS A 159 9.68 12.39 -0.11
CA CYS A 159 8.24 12.11 -0.20
C CYS A 159 7.46 13.43 -0.18
N GLN A 160 6.59 13.64 -1.16
CA GLN A 160 5.59 14.69 -1.15
C GLN A 160 4.21 14.10 -0.87
N MET A 161 3.45 14.74 0.02
CA MET A 161 2.08 14.32 0.34
C MET A 161 1.13 15.52 0.20
N TYR A 162 0.06 15.32 -0.57
CA TYR A 162 -1.04 16.28 -0.68
C TYR A 162 -2.18 15.92 0.27
N GLN A 163 -2.48 16.85 1.17
CA GLN A 163 -3.55 16.77 2.16
C GLN A 163 -4.66 17.76 1.79
N ARG A 164 -5.76 17.27 1.23
CA ARG A 164 -6.84 18.14 0.73
C ARG A 164 -7.51 18.99 1.82
N SER A 165 -7.49 18.54 3.07
CA SER A 165 -8.16 19.16 4.22
C SER A 165 -7.35 18.85 5.48
N ALA A 166 -6.97 19.91 6.18
CA ALA A 166 -5.92 19.90 7.17
C ALA A 166 -6.33 20.70 8.42
N ASP A 167 -6.79 19.98 9.43
CA ASP A 167 -6.86 20.49 10.80
C ASP A 167 -5.42 20.70 11.30
N LEU A 168 -5.01 21.97 11.39
CA LEU A 168 -3.65 22.35 11.75
C LEU A 168 -3.30 22.06 13.21
N PHE A 169 -4.29 21.92 14.11
CA PHE A 169 -4.06 21.73 15.54
C PHE A 169 -3.99 20.24 15.92
N LEU A 170 -4.97 19.44 15.49
CA LEU A 170 -5.04 18.02 15.87
C LEU A 170 -4.47 17.09 14.79
N GLY A 171 -4.83 17.30 13.52
CA GLY A 171 -4.57 16.34 12.46
C GLY A 171 -3.15 16.41 11.90
N VAL A 172 -2.75 17.60 11.44
CA VAL A 172 -1.48 17.82 10.73
C VAL A 172 -0.25 17.33 11.50
N PRO A 173 -0.09 17.56 12.82
CA PRO A 173 1.07 17.04 13.55
C PRO A 173 1.22 15.52 13.46
N VAL A 174 0.10 14.78 13.55
CA VAL A 174 0.09 13.32 13.41
C VAL A 174 0.35 12.90 11.97
N ASN A 175 -0.19 13.64 11.00
CA ASN A 175 0.03 13.34 9.58
C ASN A 175 1.49 13.53 9.17
N ILE A 176 2.15 14.62 9.59
CA ILE A 176 3.57 14.86 9.32
C ILE A 176 4.41 13.71 9.90
N ALA A 177 4.17 13.33 11.16
CA ALA A 177 4.90 12.23 11.80
C ALA A 177 4.69 10.89 11.07
N SER A 178 3.46 10.59 10.65
CA SER A 178 3.12 9.36 9.93
C SER A 178 3.85 9.25 8.58
N TYR A 179 3.81 10.30 7.76
CA TYR A 179 4.47 10.27 6.45
C TYR A 179 5.98 10.42 6.52
N ALA A 180 6.52 11.09 7.55
CA ALA A 180 7.95 11.06 7.83
C ALA A 180 8.39 9.63 8.17
N LEU A 181 7.68 8.94 9.06
CA LEU A 181 7.96 7.54 9.39
C LEU A 181 7.88 6.63 8.14
N LEU A 182 6.83 6.77 7.33
CA LEU A 182 6.71 6.02 6.07
C LEU A 182 7.89 6.28 5.13
N THR A 183 8.33 7.54 5.01
CA THR A 183 9.49 7.90 4.18
C THR A 183 10.75 7.22 4.68
N HIS A 184 10.98 7.18 6.00
CA HIS A 184 12.11 6.47 6.58
C HIS A 184 12.05 4.95 6.35
N MET A 185 10.86 4.35 6.49
CA MET A 185 10.67 2.91 6.26
C MET A 185 10.91 2.53 4.79
N VAL A 186 10.34 3.29 3.85
CA VAL A 186 10.54 3.06 2.41
C VAL A 186 12.00 3.30 2.01
N ALA A 187 12.65 4.33 2.54
CA ALA A 187 14.07 4.57 2.29
C ALA A 187 14.92 3.38 2.74
N GLN A 188 14.67 2.85 3.95
CA GLN A 188 15.40 1.71 4.48
C GLN A 188 15.25 0.44 3.63
N VAL A 189 14.02 0.05 3.26
CA VAL A 189 13.80 -1.18 2.48
C VAL A 189 14.31 -1.06 1.05
N CYS A 190 14.52 0.17 0.56
CA CYS A 190 15.11 0.49 -0.74
C CYS A 190 16.63 0.74 -0.68
N ASP A 191 17.27 0.62 0.49
CA ASP A 191 18.70 0.92 0.70
C ASP A 191 19.08 2.36 0.28
N LEU A 192 18.22 3.32 0.65
CA LEU A 192 18.40 4.74 0.37
C LEU A 192 18.53 5.54 1.67
N GLU A 193 19.19 6.68 1.56
CA GLU A 193 19.20 7.70 2.62
C GLU A 193 17.88 8.48 2.62
N VAL A 194 17.55 9.13 3.74
CA VAL A 194 16.32 9.93 3.84
C VAL A 194 16.56 11.33 3.24
N GLY A 195 15.67 11.74 2.34
CA GLY A 195 15.61 13.06 1.74
C GLY A 195 14.69 14.00 2.51
N GLU A 196 13.80 14.67 1.78
CA GLU A 196 12.86 15.65 2.33
C GLU A 196 11.45 15.07 2.41
N PHE A 197 10.71 15.48 3.43
CA PHE A 197 9.26 15.32 3.46
C PHE A 197 8.61 16.67 3.12
N ILE A 198 7.92 16.72 1.98
CA ILE A 198 7.22 17.91 1.48
C ILE A 198 5.73 17.76 1.74
N TRP A 199 5.23 18.52 2.71
CA TRP A 199 3.80 18.58 3.00
C TRP A 199 3.13 19.66 2.15
N THR A 200 2.03 19.32 1.47
CA THR A 200 1.21 20.27 0.71
C THR A 200 -0.23 20.21 1.20
N GLY A 201 -0.71 21.29 1.80
CA GLY A 201 -2.10 21.42 2.25
C GLY A 201 -3.01 22.05 1.19
N GLY A 202 -4.26 21.57 1.11
CA GLY A 202 -5.37 22.19 0.40
C GLY A 202 -6.08 23.20 1.30
N ASP A 203 -7.21 22.81 1.88
CA ASP A 203 -7.89 23.59 2.92
C ASP A 203 -7.18 23.41 4.28
N CYS A 204 -6.37 24.40 4.66
CA CYS A 204 -5.68 24.45 5.94
C CYS A 204 -6.46 25.35 6.91
N HIS A 205 -6.94 24.78 8.02
CA HIS A 205 -7.84 25.47 8.94
C HIS A 205 -7.53 25.18 10.40
N ILE A 206 -8.03 26.06 11.26
CA ILE A 206 -8.09 25.93 12.71
C ILE A 206 -9.57 26.04 13.10
N TYR A 207 -10.08 25.07 13.86
CA TYR A 207 -11.43 25.16 14.39
C TYR A 207 -11.54 26.28 15.44
N LEU A 208 -12.69 26.95 15.50
CA LEU A 208 -12.89 28.07 16.42
C LEU A 208 -12.70 27.68 17.89
N ASN A 209 -13.06 26.45 18.27
CA ASN A 209 -12.87 25.90 19.61
C ASN A 209 -11.41 25.47 19.91
N HIS A 210 -10.48 25.66 18.97
CA HIS A 210 -9.05 25.38 19.14
C HIS A 210 -8.17 26.64 19.12
N VAL A 211 -8.74 27.84 18.93
CA VAL A 211 -7.95 29.08 18.79
C VAL A 211 -7.10 29.34 20.04
N ASP A 212 -7.69 29.23 21.24
CA ASP A 212 -6.97 29.46 22.50
C ASP A 212 -5.83 28.45 22.71
N GLN A 213 -6.04 27.20 22.31
CA GLN A 213 -5.04 26.14 22.36
C GLN A 213 -3.88 26.41 21.41
N VAL A 214 -4.16 26.85 20.19
CA VAL A 214 -3.13 27.21 19.20
C VAL A 214 -2.34 28.42 19.69
N LEU A 215 -3.00 29.46 20.19
CA LEU A 215 -2.34 30.65 20.76
C LEU A 215 -1.41 30.26 21.92
N THR A 216 -1.86 29.38 22.81
CA THR A 216 -1.02 28.83 23.89
C THR A 216 0.18 28.03 23.34
N GLN A 217 0.02 27.30 22.24
CA GLN A 217 1.08 26.48 21.66
C GLN A 217 2.17 27.33 21.01
N ILE A 218 1.82 28.40 20.29
CA ILE A 218 2.79 29.24 19.56
C ILE A 218 3.64 30.13 20.49
N GLU A 219 3.21 30.32 21.74
CA GLU A 219 4.02 30.98 22.78
C GLU A 219 5.18 30.10 23.29
N ARG A 220 5.15 28.80 23.00
CA ARG A 220 6.19 27.86 23.44
C ARG A 220 7.36 27.85 22.45
N GLY A 221 8.56 28.07 22.96
CA GLY A 221 9.78 27.87 22.16
C GLY A 221 9.94 26.41 21.74
N PRO A 222 10.29 26.10 20.46
CA PRO A 222 10.50 24.74 20.01
C PRO A 222 11.77 24.13 20.63
N TYR A 223 11.72 22.83 20.95
CA TYR A 223 12.91 22.05 21.26
C TYR A 223 13.58 21.54 19.97
N ASN A 224 14.81 21.03 20.10
CA ASN A 224 15.47 20.31 19.01
C ASN A 224 14.63 19.10 18.56
N HIS A 225 14.68 18.78 17.27
CA HIS A 225 13.99 17.61 16.74
C HIS A 225 14.53 16.31 17.37
N PRO A 226 13.65 15.31 17.61
CA PRO A 226 14.10 13.97 17.99
C PRO A 226 14.86 13.30 16.84
N GLN A 227 15.53 12.20 17.16
CA GLN A 227 16.09 11.28 16.16
C GLN A 227 15.22 10.03 16.06
N LEU A 228 14.86 9.65 14.84
CA LEU A 228 14.16 8.40 14.55
C LEU A 228 15.18 7.31 14.20
N LEU A 229 15.18 6.22 14.96
CA LEU A 229 15.96 5.02 14.71
C LEU A 229 15.01 3.88 14.31
N LEU A 230 15.33 3.24 13.19
CA LEU A 230 14.68 2.03 12.71
C LEU A 230 15.64 0.84 12.85
N ASP A 231 15.12 -0.32 13.24
CA ASP A 231 15.89 -1.56 13.23
C ASP A 231 16.33 -1.89 11.80
N ARG A 232 17.65 -1.87 11.56
CA ARG A 232 18.26 -2.05 10.23
C ARG A 232 18.18 -3.48 9.71
N SER A 233 17.84 -4.46 10.57
CA SER A 233 17.65 -5.86 10.18
C SER A 233 16.38 -6.05 9.33
N ILE A 234 15.39 -5.17 9.47
CA ILE A 234 14.13 -5.22 8.73
C ILE A 234 14.34 -4.79 7.27
N LYS A 235 14.05 -5.70 6.34
CA LYS A 235 14.25 -5.53 4.89
C LYS A 235 12.97 -5.50 4.06
N ASP A 236 11.85 -5.94 4.63
CA ASP A 236 10.53 -5.84 4.02
C ASP A 236 9.67 -4.80 4.75
N ILE A 237 8.80 -4.13 4.00
CA ILE A 237 7.93 -3.09 4.55
C ILE A 237 6.87 -3.65 5.50
N ASP A 238 6.43 -4.89 5.27
CA ASP A 238 5.39 -5.57 6.06
C ASP A 238 5.94 -6.19 7.35
N ASP A 239 7.26 -6.24 7.52
CA ASP A 239 7.94 -6.80 8.70
C ASP A 239 8.12 -5.76 9.83
N PHE A 240 7.89 -4.48 9.56
CA PHE A 240 8.00 -3.45 10.60
C PHE A 240 6.94 -3.63 11.70
N ARG A 241 7.37 -3.49 12.96
CA ARG A 241 6.55 -3.56 14.16
C ARG A 241 6.91 -2.36 15.05
N ALA A 242 6.06 -2.04 16.02
CA ALA A 242 6.26 -0.90 16.91
C ALA A 242 7.61 -0.96 17.66
N GLU A 243 8.05 -2.16 18.04
CA GLU A 243 9.34 -2.39 18.71
C GLU A 243 10.56 -2.08 17.83
N HIS A 244 10.41 -2.05 16.51
CA HIS A 244 11.49 -1.72 15.56
C HIS A 244 11.68 -0.20 15.39
N ILE A 245 10.90 0.63 16.09
CA ILE A 245 10.84 2.08 15.91
C ILE A 245 11.16 2.76 17.24
N THR A 246 12.26 3.51 17.28
CA THR A 246 12.69 4.23 18.49
C THR A 246 12.84 5.73 18.21
N LEU A 247 12.21 6.56 19.04
CA LEU A 247 12.46 8.01 19.07
C LEU A 247 13.43 8.34 20.19
N VAL A 248 14.60 8.88 19.83
CA VAL A 248 15.66 9.27 20.76
C VAL A 248 15.64 10.79 20.94
N ASN A 249 15.85 11.24 22.18
CA ASN A 249 15.87 12.65 22.56
C ASN A 249 14.56 13.40 22.24
N TYR A 250 13.42 12.71 22.27
CA TYR A 250 12.13 13.37 22.12
C TYR A 250 11.78 14.14 23.39
N LEU A 251 11.90 15.47 23.30
CA LEU A 251 11.43 16.40 24.32
C LEU A 251 10.17 17.09 23.81
N HIS A 252 9.15 17.16 24.66
CA HIS A 252 7.89 17.82 24.33
C HIS A 252 7.39 18.65 25.51
N HIS A 253 6.64 19.70 25.18
CA HIS A 253 5.91 20.48 26.17
C HIS A 253 4.70 19.71 26.73
N PRO A 254 4.11 20.13 27.85
CA PRO A 254 2.90 19.51 28.39
C PRO A 254 1.76 19.49 27.35
N ALA A 255 1.00 18.40 27.31
CA ALA A 255 -0.09 18.21 26.36
C ALA A 255 -1.15 19.32 26.45
N ILE A 256 -1.66 19.78 25.30
CA ILE A 256 -2.80 20.69 25.20
C ILE A 256 -3.96 19.87 24.62
N LYS A 257 -5.10 19.86 25.31
CA LYS A 257 -6.28 19.09 24.89
C LYS A 257 -7.16 19.94 23.97
N GLY A 258 -7.56 19.38 22.82
CA GLY A 258 -8.59 19.92 21.94
C GLY A 258 -9.71 18.91 21.74
N GLU A 259 -10.95 19.38 21.67
CA GLU A 259 -12.11 18.54 21.38
C GLU A 259 -12.25 18.34 19.87
N VAL A 260 -12.48 17.10 19.42
CA VAL A 260 -12.68 16.81 18.00
C VAL A 260 -13.99 17.45 17.54
N ALA A 261 -13.95 18.24 16.47
CA ALA A 261 -15.16 18.76 15.84
C ALA A 261 -15.88 17.63 15.10
N VAL A 262 -17.20 17.52 15.30
CA VAL A 262 -18.09 16.55 14.63
C VAL A 262 -18.82 17.22 13.49
#